data_AF-A0A2D6KD45-F1
#
_entry.id   AF-A0A2D6KD45-F1
#
_cell.length_a   1.000
_cell.length_b   1.000
_cell.length_c   1.000
_cell.angle_alpha   90.00
_cell.angle_beta   90.00
_cell.angle_gamma   90.00
#
_symmetry.space_group_name_H-M   'P 1'
#
loop_
_entity.id
_entity.type
_entity.pdbx_description
1 polymer ?
#
loop_
_entity_poly.entity_id
_entity_poly.type
_entity_poly.pdbx_seq_one_letter_code
_entity_poly.pdbx_strand_id
1 'polypeptide(L)'
;MYEKFSDEEIKEKRVKAAQLILGDHKDLLKGRSDVNHHTFSMMHVDKIPDAGLEFLLWDHLERDRYWRSLSDIEKLFERGCCYPDEDLGRIAETMIQQAFEGKEIASSVPLYSDVFDIAKSDVLGRFVSEDHKRLAINEGFWRMLASTVDGEEGKFNEYNSPVQSGACKELGRLFSIDKFFDYFDFHEGAVRAVLLPSLKNLNFFDFHGIDSYVRWYLIQERVIEDRLGRKQALETKGQLIAPVIYQLLNESDYERSRRNRALVQNFIRGEIIETSYMQHVLGKVFELELRSGFLCRDYDPRLIEMCEGNLLDSDDKRVVVWRESSSDREIDLERVDDFIKDYIPGGVFEEYISGMLEEMEGMKRFDIDIFRRWMSDSKVRELIDLGKHGRIRNKTLDVYFNQGRRPKIDDLRSLGRVVGNGEFGSNNLGDRVRGFLTMDFLRKSDWNYANDLLLLYGIGHHHGDFRTAKQTGVFLDAVDEYCEVHGKVKLAQEGSCKDIVYPKYNNIPDIVERHGELFEAE
;
A
#
# COMPACT_ATOMS: atom_id res chain seq x y z
N MET A 1 -24.66 -22.47 -27.83
CA MET A 1 -24.10 -23.36 -26.79
C MET A 1 -24.41 -24.78 -27.23
N TYR A 2 -23.40 -25.65 -27.30
CA TYR A 2 -23.59 -27.04 -27.71
C TYR A 2 -24.03 -27.87 -26.50
N GLU A 3 -24.71 -28.99 -26.72
CA GLU A 3 -25.04 -29.90 -25.63
C GLU A 3 -23.84 -30.80 -25.33
N LYS A 4 -23.41 -30.89 -24.05
CA LYS A 4 -22.30 -31.80 -23.69
C LYS A 4 -22.61 -33.24 -24.11
N PHE A 5 -21.57 -34.04 -24.30
CA PHE A 5 -21.78 -35.48 -24.44
C PHE A 5 -22.30 -36.08 -23.14
N SER A 6 -23.27 -36.99 -23.26
CA SER A 6 -23.64 -37.91 -22.17
C SER A 6 -22.57 -38.98 -21.98
N ASP A 7 -22.50 -39.55 -20.78
CA ASP A 7 -21.53 -40.60 -20.45
C ASP A 7 -21.72 -41.84 -21.36
N GLU A 8 -22.96 -42.17 -21.70
CA GLU A 8 -23.30 -43.22 -22.66
C GLU A 8 -22.75 -42.94 -24.06
N GLU A 9 -22.89 -41.72 -24.58
CA GLU A 9 -22.36 -41.37 -25.91
C GLU A 9 -20.82 -41.39 -25.95
N ILE A 10 -20.16 -40.90 -24.89
CA ILE A 10 -18.69 -40.97 -24.78
C ILE A 10 -18.25 -42.44 -24.81
N LYS A 11 -18.91 -43.29 -24.04
CA LYS A 11 -18.62 -44.73 -23.98
C LYS A 11 -18.86 -45.42 -25.33
N GLU A 12 -19.93 -45.09 -26.04
CA GLU A 12 -20.21 -45.62 -27.38
C GLU A 12 -19.11 -45.23 -28.38
N LYS A 13 -18.69 -43.96 -28.39
CA LYS A 13 -17.60 -43.49 -29.25
C LYS A 13 -16.27 -44.16 -28.91
N ARG A 14 -15.95 -44.34 -27.63
CA ARG A 14 -14.77 -45.10 -27.19
C ARG A 14 -14.81 -46.56 -27.65
N VAL A 15 -15.93 -47.25 -27.48
CA VAL A 15 -16.10 -48.65 -27.91
C VAL A 15 -15.94 -48.78 -29.42
N LYS A 16 -16.48 -47.84 -30.20
CA LYS A 16 -16.32 -47.81 -31.65
C LYS A 16 -14.85 -47.65 -32.06
N ALA A 17 -14.11 -46.75 -31.42
CA ALA A 17 -12.67 -46.59 -31.65
C ALA A 17 -11.88 -47.87 -31.28
N ALA A 18 -12.23 -48.51 -30.16
CA ALA A 18 -11.64 -49.79 -29.76
C ALA A 18 -11.87 -50.91 -30.79
N GLN A 19 -13.06 -50.98 -31.39
CA GLN A 19 -13.39 -51.96 -32.42
C GLN A 19 -12.57 -51.76 -33.70
N LEU A 20 -12.31 -50.51 -34.10
CA LEU A 20 -11.44 -50.21 -35.25
C LEU A 20 -10.01 -50.69 -35.01
N ILE A 21 -9.46 -50.48 -33.80
CA ILE A 21 -8.15 -51.00 -33.42
C ILE A 21 -8.12 -52.54 -33.45
N LEU A 22 -9.16 -53.19 -32.91
CA LEU A 22 -9.30 -54.65 -32.91
C LEU A 22 -9.48 -55.23 -34.32
N GLY A 23 -9.91 -54.45 -35.30
CA GLY A 23 -10.01 -54.86 -36.70
C GLY A 23 -8.68 -54.66 -37.43
N ASP A 24 -8.28 -53.41 -37.57
CA ASP A 24 -7.25 -52.96 -38.54
C ASP A 24 -5.85 -52.88 -37.95
N HIS A 25 -5.71 -53.00 -36.62
CA HIS A 25 -4.45 -52.82 -35.90
C HIS A 25 -4.17 -53.91 -34.86
N LYS A 26 -4.62 -55.15 -35.11
CA LYS A 26 -4.45 -56.30 -34.20
C LYS A 26 -3.01 -56.53 -33.73
N ASP A 27 -2.03 -56.24 -34.58
CA ASP A 27 -0.61 -56.43 -34.28
C ASP A 27 -0.13 -55.55 -33.11
N LEU A 28 -0.78 -54.40 -32.89
CA LEU A 28 -0.46 -53.50 -31.77
C LEU A 28 -0.91 -54.07 -30.41
N LEU A 29 -1.86 -55.01 -30.41
CA LEU A 29 -2.43 -55.58 -29.19
C LEU A 29 -1.59 -56.69 -28.58
N LYS A 30 -0.49 -57.10 -29.24
CA LYS A 30 0.42 -58.17 -28.77
C LYS A 30 -0.33 -59.43 -28.29
N GLY A 31 -1.41 -59.81 -28.99
CA GLY A 31 -2.24 -60.98 -28.68
C GLY A 31 -3.36 -60.76 -27.66
N ARG A 32 -3.63 -59.52 -27.22
CA ARG A 32 -4.79 -59.19 -26.39
C ARG A 32 -6.08 -59.15 -27.19
N SER A 33 -7.20 -59.52 -26.56
CA SER A 33 -8.54 -59.50 -27.13
C SER A 33 -9.33 -58.22 -26.80
N ASP A 34 -8.71 -57.29 -26.07
CA ASP A 34 -9.30 -56.05 -25.59
C ASP A 34 -8.36 -54.86 -25.78
N VAL A 35 -8.94 -53.66 -25.91
CA VAL A 35 -8.22 -52.39 -25.92
C VAL A 35 -8.49 -51.70 -24.58
N ASN A 36 -7.43 -51.34 -23.86
CA ASN A 36 -7.55 -50.58 -22.63
C ASN A 36 -6.52 -49.45 -22.60
N HIS A 37 -6.64 -48.55 -21.62
CA HIS A 37 -5.75 -47.41 -21.44
C HIS A 37 -4.25 -47.81 -21.49
N HIS A 38 -3.88 -48.94 -20.88
CA HIS A 38 -2.49 -49.42 -20.82
C HIS A 38 -1.96 -49.98 -22.14
N THR A 39 -2.82 -50.21 -23.14
CA THR A 39 -2.40 -50.58 -24.49
C THR A 39 -1.56 -49.47 -25.12
N PHE A 40 -1.87 -48.20 -24.84
CA PHE A 40 -1.18 -47.05 -25.44
C PHE A 40 -0.38 -46.22 -24.44
N SER A 41 -0.62 -46.35 -23.13
CA SER A 41 0.01 -45.48 -22.11
C SER A 41 1.54 -45.55 -22.03
N MET A 42 2.18 -46.56 -22.64
CA MET A 42 3.65 -46.71 -22.69
C MET A 42 4.23 -46.41 -24.07
N MET A 43 3.40 -46.05 -25.05
CA MET A 43 3.84 -45.69 -26.39
C MET A 43 4.14 -44.19 -26.44
N HIS A 44 5.18 -43.81 -27.17
CA HIS A 44 5.39 -42.41 -27.51
C HIS A 44 4.20 -41.92 -28.34
N VAL A 45 3.66 -40.73 -28.05
CA VAL A 45 2.43 -40.22 -28.69
C VAL A 45 2.51 -40.26 -30.23
N ASP A 46 3.68 -39.94 -30.79
CA ASP A 46 3.94 -39.99 -32.24
C ASP A 46 3.91 -41.39 -32.86
N LYS A 47 3.92 -42.44 -32.05
CA LYS A 47 3.86 -43.85 -32.48
C LYS A 47 2.49 -44.47 -32.28
N ILE A 48 1.55 -43.77 -31.64
CA ILE A 48 0.17 -44.21 -31.48
C ILE A 48 -0.56 -43.95 -32.81
N PRO A 49 -1.24 -44.93 -33.44
CA PRO A 49 -2.03 -44.69 -34.64
C PRO A 49 -3.25 -43.80 -34.34
N ASP A 50 -3.84 -43.20 -35.35
CA ASP A 50 -4.94 -42.23 -35.16
C ASP A 50 -6.16 -42.85 -34.47
N ALA A 51 -6.54 -44.09 -34.82
CA ALA A 51 -7.59 -44.82 -34.10
C ALA A 51 -7.25 -45.05 -32.60
N GLY A 52 -5.96 -45.18 -32.28
CA GLY A 52 -5.45 -45.27 -30.91
C GLY A 52 -5.55 -43.94 -30.15
N LEU A 53 -5.21 -42.83 -30.82
CA LEU A 53 -5.39 -41.48 -30.26
C LEU A 53 -6.87 -41.14 -30.08
N GLU A 54 -7.73 -41.53 -31.02
CA GLU A 54 -9.18 -41.36 -30.90
C GLU A 54 -9.74 -42.18 -29.74
N PHE A 55 -9.30 -43.43 -29.56
CA PHE A 55 -9.65 -44.20 -28.36
C PHE A 55 -9.23 -43.49 -27.07
N LEU A 56 -8.00 -42.94 -27.04
CA LEU A 56 -7.49 -42.21 -25.87
C LEU A 56 -8.26 -40.92 -25.60
N LEU A 57 -8.63 -40.16 -26.63
CA LEU A 57 -9.46 -38.96 -26.51
C LEU A 57 -10.75 -39.28 -25.75
N TRP A 58 -11.49 -40.30 -26.21
CA TRP A 58 -12.76 -40.70 -25.60
C TRP A 58 -12.58 -41.39 -24.24
N ASP A 59 -11.54 -42.22 -24.06
CA ASP A 59 -11.20 -42.82 -22.75
C ASP A 59 -10.82 -41.77 -21.71
N HIS A 60 -10.09 -40.72 -22.11
CA HIS A 60 -9.75 -39.60 -21.25
C HIS A 60 -10.98 -38.74 -20.94
N LEU A 61 -11.87 -38.48 -21.91
CA LEU A 61 -13.12 -37.76 -21.64
C LEU A 61 -14.02 -38.55 -20.69
N GLU A 62 -14.17 -39.87 -20.87
CA GLU A 62 -14.96 -40.75 -19.98
C GLU A 62 -14.41 -40.78 -18.55
N ARG A 63 -13.09 -40.67 -18.42
CA ARG A 63 -12.42 -40.64 -17.11
C ARG A 63 -12.33 -39.24 -16.51
N ASP A 64 -12.86 -38.23 -17.19
CA ASP A 64 -12.76 -36.83 -16.80
C ASP A 64 -11.33 -36.25 -16.77
N ARG A 65 -10.45 -36.73 -17.67
CA ARG A 65 -9.08 -36.21 -17.92
C ARG A 65 -9.02 -35.22 -19.06
N TYR A 66 -9.81 -34.15 -18.98
CA TYR A 66 -10.01 -33.23 -20.12
C TYR A 66 -8.70 -32.63 -20.69
N TRP A 67 -7.68 -32.37 -19.88
CA TRP A 67 -6.39 -31.83 -20.39
C TRP A 67 -5.65 -32.82 -21.28
N ARG A 68 -5.77 -34.14 -21.00
CA ARG A 68 -5.22 -35.17 -21.89
C ARG A 68 -6.02 -35.26 -23.16
N SER A 69 -7.35 -35.21 -23.04
CA SER A 69 -8.24 -35.14 -24.19
C SER A 69 -7.95 -33.94 -25.09
N LEU A 70 -7.62 -32.78 -24.51
CA LEU A 70 -7.20 -31.58 -25.27
C LEU A 70 -5.92 -31.85 -26.06
N SER A 71 -4.91 -32.46 -25.42
CA SER A 71 -3.66 -32.83 -26.10
C SER A 71 -3.89 -33.88 -27.20
N ASP A 72 -4.75 -34.88 -26.97
CA ASP A 72 -5.04 -35.93 -27.94
C ASP A 72 -5.76 -35.38 -29.17
N ILE A 73 -6.74 -34.47 -28.98
CA ILE A 73 -7.48 -33.89 -30.10
C ILE A 73 -6.61 -32.93 -30.92
N GLU A 74 -5.77 -32.12 -30.28
CA GLU A 74 -4.79 -31.28 -30.99
C GLU A 74 -3.86 -32.15 -31.84
N LYS A 75 -3.40 -33.30 -31.30
CA LYS A 75 -2.54 -34.22 -32.04
C LYS A 75 -3.24 -34.88 -33.22
N LEU A 76 -4.52 -35.23 -33.08
CA LEU A 76 -5.33 -35.75 -34.17
C LEU A 76 -5.47 -34.72 -35.30
N PHE A 77 -5.68 -33.45 -34.97
CA PHE A 77 -5.76 -32.36 -35.97
C PHE A 77 -4.42 -32.05 -36.63
N GLU A 78 -3.30 -32.10 -35.89
CA GLU A 78 -1.96 -32.01 -36.48
C GLU A 78 -1.71 -33.09 -37.55
N ARG A 79 -2.37 -34.24 -37.42
CA ARG A 79 -2.28 -35.36 -38.37
C ARG A 79 -3.34 -35.33 -39.47
N GLY A 80 -4.17 -34.29 -39.51
CA GLY A 80 -5.20 -34.11 -40.52
C GLY A 80 -6.49 -34.91 -40.29
N CYS A 81 -6.70 -35.44 -39.08
CA CYS A 81 -8.00 -35.97 -38.70
C CYS A 81 -9.03 -34.84 -38.60
N CYS A 82 -10.22 -35.05 -39.15
CA CYS A 82 -11.29 -34.06 -39.12
C CYS A 82 -12.47 -34.58 -38.30
N TYR A 83 -12.99 -33.71 -37.43
CA TYR A 83 -14.24 -33.94 -36.72
C TYR A 83 -15.30 -32.96 -37.22
N PRO A 84 -16.59 -33.34 -37.25
CA PRO A 84 -17.67 -32.39 -37.47
C PRO A 84 -17.64 -31.26 -36.42
N ASP A 85 -17.94 -30.03 -36.84
CA ASP A 85 -18.00 -28.87 -35.94
C ASP A 85 -18.96 -29.09 -34.75
N GLU A 86 -20.02 -29.86 -34.96
CA GLU A 86 -20.94 -30.28 -33.90
C GLU A 86 -20.22 -31.12 -32.83
N ASP A 87 -19.50 -32.17 -33.24
CA ASP A 87 -18.73 -33.01 -32.30
C ASP A 87 -17.65 -32.19 -31.58
N LEU A 88 -16.95 -31.29 -32.28
CA LEU A 88 -15.95 -30.41 -31.67
C LEU A 88 -16.56 -29.47 -30.62
N GLY A 89 -17.71 -28.86 -30.94
CA GLY A 89 -18.43 -28.01 -30.02
C GLY A 89 -18.89 -28.76 -28.76
N ARG A 90 -19.39 -29.99 -28.93
CA ARG A 90 -19.79 -30.86 -27.82
C ARG A 90 -18.60 -31.34 -26.98
N ILE A 91 -17.45 -31.64 -27.60
CA ILE A 91 -16.20 -31.97 -26.90
C ILE A 91 -15.76 -30.79 -26.04
N ALA A 92 -15.70 -29.58 -26.61
CA ALA A 92 -15.32 -28.38 -25.87
C ALA A 92 -16.24 -28.13 -24.67
N GLU A 93 -17.56 -28.27 -24.84
CA GLU A 93 -18.53 -28.12 -23.75
C GLU A 93 -18.31 -29.16 -22.63
N THR A 94 -18.09 -30.43 -22.98
CA THR A 94 -17.77 -31.47 -22.01
C THR A 94 -16.50 -31.13 -21.22
N MET A 95 -15.44 -30.67 -21.88
CA MET A 95 -14.18 -30.30 -21.23
C MET A 95 -14.34 -29.10 -20.28
N ILE A 96 -15.06 -28.05 -20.71
CA ILE A 96 -15.35 -26.88 -19.87
C ILE A 96 -16.11 -27.30 -18.61
N GLN A 97 -17.12 -28.14 -18.76
CA GLN A 97 -17.89 -28.64 -17.63
C GLN A 97 -17.03 -29.47 -16.67
N GLN A 98 -16.16 -30.34 -17.18
CA GLN A 98 -15.22 -31.11 -16.37
C GLN A 98 -14.22 -30.21 -15.62
N ALA A 99 -13.76 -29.11 -16.24
CA ALA A 99 -12.92 -28.11 -15.60
C ALA A 99 -13.64 -27.40 -14.43
N PHE A 100 -14.90 -27.00 -14.62
CA PHE A 100 -15.75 -26.40 -13.58
C PHE A 100 -16.11 -27.36 -12.45
N GLU A 101 -16.15 -28.66 -12.73
CA GLU A 101 -16.37 -29.71 -11.73
C GLU A 101 -15.06 -30.09 -10.98
N GLY A 102 -13.89 -29.74 -11.51
CA GLY A 102 -12.59 -30.03 -10.90
C GLY A 102 -12.17 -31.49 -10.96
N LYS A 103 -12.56 -32.19 -12.03
CA LYS A 103 -12.36 -33.63 -12.12
C LYS A 103 -10.96 -34.05 -12.60
N GLU A 104 -10.50 -35.17 -12.02
CA GLU A 104 -9.31 -36.01 -12.26
C GLU A 104 -7.94 -35.37 -12.56
N ILE A 105 -7.82 -34.04 -12.51
CA ILE A 105 -6.52 -33.40 -12.30
C ILE A 105 -6.17 -33.65 -10.84
N ALA A 106 -4.90 -33.89 -10.50
CA ALA A 106 -4.44 -34.01 -9.10
C ALA A 106 -4.65 -32.71 -8.26
N SER A 107 -5.50 -31.80 -8.75
CA SER A 107 -6.01 -30.62 -8.08
C SER A 107 -7.07 -31.02 -7.07
N SER A 108 -6.99 -30.42 -5.90
CA SER A 108 -7.95 -30.50 -4.82
C SER A 108 -9.17 -29.59 -5.02
N VAL A 109 -9.18 -28.79 -6.10
CA VAL A 109 -10.21 -27.79 -6.41
C VAL A 109 -10.53 -27.73 -7.91
N PRO A 110 -11.71 -27.23 -8.29
CA PRO A 110 -12.01 -26.84 -9.67
C PRO A 110 -10.98 -25.89 -10.29
N LEU A 111 -10.76 -26.03 -11.60
CA LEU A 111 -9.75 -25.29 -12.35
C LEU A 111 -10.42 -24.44 -13.42
N TYR A 112 -10.95 -23.30 -13.00
CA TYR A 112 -11.69 -22.38 -13.86
C TYR A 112 -10.77 -21.67 -14.88
N SER A 113 -9.50 -21.46 -14.53
CA SER A 113 -8.50 -20.85 -15.39
C SER A 113 -8.20 -21.69 -16.64
N ASP A 114 -8.36 -23.03 -16.56
CA ASP A 114 -8.11 -23.93 -17.69
C ASP A 114 -9.11 -23.72 -18.86
N VAL A 115 -10.27 -23.08 -18.64
CA VAL A 115 -11.15 -22.63 -19.74
C VAL A 115 -10.41 -21.70 -20.70
N PHE A 116 -9.48 -20.89 -20.19
CA PHE A 116 -8.68 -19.98 -21.01
C PHE A 116 -7.56 -20.70 -21.75
N ASP A 117 -7.15 -21.88 -21.30
CA ASP A 117 -6.21 -22.73 -22.04
C ASP A 117 -6.93 -23.46 -23.19
N ILE A 118 -8.15 -23.97 -22.94
CA ILE A 118 -9.02 -24.49 -24.03
C ILE A 118 -9.31 -23.38 -25.06
N ALA A 119 -9.52 -22.14 -24.61
CA ALA A 119 -9.76 -20.99 -25.50
C ALA A 119 -8.56 -20.63 -26.39
N LYS A 120 -7.33 -21.00 -25.99
CA LYS A 120 -6.11 -20.78 -26.79
C LYS A 120 -5.87 -21.89 -27.83
N SER A 121 -6.59 -23.01 -27.74
CA SER A 121 -6.46 -24.11 -28.69
C SER A 121 -6.88 -23.67 -30.09
N ASP A 122 -6.06 -23.97 -31.10
CA ASP A 122 -6.39 -23.70 -32.51
C ASP A 122 -7.58 -24.54 -33.01
N VAL A 123 -7.85 -25.66 -32.33
CA VAL A 123 -8.91 -26.61 -32.71
C VAL A 123 -10.22 -26.25 -32.01
N LEU A 124 -10.17 -26.10 -30.68
CA LEU A 124 -11.35 -25.97 -29.83
C LEU A 124 -11.66 -24.53 -29.43
N GLY A 125 -10.71 -23.60 -29.54
CA GLY A 125 -10.84 -22.24 -29.01
C GLY A 125 -12.03 -21.47 -29.57
N ARG A 126 -12.41 -21.71 -30.83
CA ARG A 126 -13.59 -21.09 -31.47
C ARG A 126 -14.93 -21.48 -30.85
N PHE A 127 -14.98 -22.58 -30.09
CA PHE A 127 -16.18 -23.04 -29.39
C PHE A 127 -16.25 -22.51 -27.95
N VAL A 128 -15.19 -21.88 -27.45
CA VAL A 128 -15.19 -21.23 -26.14
C VAL A 128 -15.75 -19.82 -26.26
N SER A 129 -17.01 -19.65 -25.89
CA SER A 129 -17.71 -18.37 -25.94
C SER A 129 -17.20 -17.37 -24.88
N GLU A 130 -17.53 -16.09 -25.08
CA GLU A 130 -17.28 -15.06 -24.05
C GLU A 130 -18.08 -15.32 -22.77
N ASP A 131 -19.26 -15.96 -22.87
CA ASP A 131 -20.06 -16.34 -21.71
C ASP A 131 -19.35 -17.40 -20.87
N HIS A 132 -18.67 -18.37 -21.51
CA HIS A 132 -17.86 -19.36 -20.80
C HIS A 132 -16.71 -18.68 -20.03
N LYS A 133 -16.04 -17.70 -20.64
CA LYS A 133 -14.95 -16.95 -19.99
C LYS A 133 -15.46 -16.10 -18.83
N ARG A 134 -16.60 -15.41 -19.01
CA ARG A 134 -17.27 -14.65 -17.94
C ARG A 134 -17.67 -15.54 -16.78
N LEU A 135 -18.31 -16.68 -17.07
CA LEU A 135 -18.71 -17.65 -16.06
C LEU A 135 -17.48 -18.18 -15.32
N ALA A 136 -16.41 -18.50 -16.05
CA ALA A 136 -15.17 -19.00 -15.48
C ALA A 136 -14.54 -18.00 -14.49
N ILE A 137 -14.48 -16.72 -14.86
CA ILE A 137 -13.97 -15.67 -13.98
C ILE A 137 -14.89 -15.44 -12.78
N ASN A 138 -16.19 -15.24 -12.99
CA ASN A 138 -17.11 -14.87 -11.92
C ASN A 138 -17.33 -16.02 -10.94
N GLU A 139 -17.73 -17.20 -11.42
CA GLU A 139 -17.93 -18.36 -10.55
C GLU A 139 -16.61 -18.86 -9.96
N GLY A 140 -15.56 -18.90 -10.79
CA GLY A 140 -14.26 -19.35 -10.35
C GLY A 140 -13.69 -18.49 -9.25
N PHE A 141 -13.71 -17.17 -9.40
CA PHE A 141 -13.25 -16.25 -8.38
C PHE A 141 -13.98 -16.47 -7.05
N TRP A 142 -15.31 -16.44 -7.05
CA TRP A 142 -16.08 -16.54 -5.82
C TRP A 142 -15.98 -17.93 -5.17
N ARG A 143 -15.98 -19.00 -5.97
CA ARG A 143 -15.84 -20.37 -5.46
C ARG A 143 -14.46 -20.62 -4.89
N MET A 144 -13.41 -20.13 -5.55
CA MET A 144 -12.04 -20.25 -5.03
C MET A 144 -11.87 -19.40 -3.77
N LEU A 145 -12.36 -18.16 -3.76
CA LEU A 145 -12.33 -17.32 -2.57
C LEU A 145 -13.07 -17.97 -1.39
N ALA A 146 -14.24 -18.57 -1.59
CA ALA A 146 -14.94 -19.29 -0.53
C ALA A 146 -14.20 -20.57 -0.07
N SER A 147 -13.40 -21.17 -0.94
CA SER A 147 -12.64 -22.39 -0.66
C SER A 147 -11.31 -22.11 0.07
N THR A 148 -10.93 -20.85 0.25
CA THR A 148 -9.73 -20.46 1.03
C THR A 148 -10.01 -20.38 2.53
N VAL A 149 -11.23 -20.67 2.98
CA VAL A 149 -11.65 -20.49 4.38
C VAL A 149 -11.10 -21.59 5.28
N ASP A 150 -10.67 -21.21 6.49
CA ASP A 150 -10.28 -22.15 7.54
C ASP A 150 -11.48 -22.84 8.20
N GLY A 151 -11.44 -24.17 8.26
CA GLY A 151 -12.55 -25.02 8.67
C GLY A 151 -12.76 -25.11 10.19
N GLU A 152 -11.78 -24.71 11.01
CA GLU A 152 -11.91 -24.72 12.47
C GLU A 152 -11.20 -23.49 13.07
N GLU A 153 -11.91 -22.75 13.94
CA GLU A 153 -11.33 -21.65 14.71
C GLU A 153 -10.12 -22.15 15.52
N GLY A 154 -8.90 -21.70 15.18
CA GLY A 154 -7.76 -21.75 16.10
C GLY A 154 -6.61 -22.73 15.79
N LYS A 155 -6.47 -23.24 14.56
CA LYS A 155 -5.27 -24.00 14.15
C LYS A 155 -4.60 -23.42 12.91
N PHE A 156 -4.23 -22.15 13.00
CA PHE A 156 -3.50 -21.44 11.93
C PHE A 156 -2.12 -22.00 11.59
N ASN A 157 -1.58 -22.97 12.35
CA ASN A 157 -0.17 -23.28 12.32
C ASN A 157 0.25 -24.74 12.09
N GLU A 158 -0.64 -25.71 11.81
CA GLU A 158 -0.11 -27.09 11.65
C GLU A 158 -0.51 -27.91 10.42
N TYR A 159 -1.63 -27.72 9.71
CA TYR A 159 -1.84 -28.44 8.44
C TYR A 159 -2.81 -27.68 7.52
N ASN A 160 -2.29 -27.01 6.49
CA ASN A 160 -3.14 -26.44 5.43
C ASN A 160 -3.78 -27.57 4.62
N SER A 161 -5.10 -27.51 4.44
CA SER A 161 -5.81 -28.48 3.61
C SER A 161 -5.32 -28.36 2.16
N PRO A 162 -5.11 -29.48 1.44
CA PRO A 162 -4.80 -29.44 0.01
C PRO A 162 -5.80 -28.58 -0.77
N VAL A 163 -7.08 -28.53 -0.35
CA VAL A 163 -8.14 -27.71 -0.96
C VAL A 163 -7.81 -26.22 -0.87
N GLN A 164 -7.35 -25.72 0.28
CA GLN A 164 -7.04 -24.30 0.48
C GLN A 164 -5.83 -23.86 -0.35
N SER A 165 -4.75 -24.66 -0.34
CA SER A 165 -3.57 -24.37 -1.17
C SER A 165 -3.93 -24.43 -2.66
N GLY A 166 -4.77 -25.38 -3.07
CA GLY A 166 -5.33 -25.45 -4.42
C GLY A 166 -6.13 -24.19 -4.78
N ALA A 167 -7.05 -23.76 -3.90
CA ALA A 167 -7.87 -22.57 -4.09
C ALA A 167 -7.03 -21.29 -4.21
N CYS A 168 -6.01 -21.12 -3.36
CA CYS A 168 -5.09 -19.97 -3.43
C CYS A 168 -4.34 -19.94 -4.77
N LYS A 169 -3.83 -21.08 -5.23
CA LYS A 169 -3.12 -21.18 -6.52
C LYS A 169 -4.04 -20.85 -7.68
N GLU A 170 -5.24 -21.41 -7.68
CA GLU A 170 -6.22 -21.18 -8.73
C GLU A 170 -6.70 -19.73 -8.76
N LEU A 171 -6.96 -19.12 -7.59
CA LEU A 171 -7.26 -17.70 -7.48
C LEU A 171 -6.14 -16.84 -8.08
N GLY A 172 -4.88 -17.21 -7.83
CA GLY A 172 -3.72 -16.53 -8.41
C GLY A 172 -3.65 -16.66 -9.93
N ARG A 173 -3.99 -17.83 -10.47
CA ARG A 173 -4.07 -18.06 -11.93
C ARG A 173 -5.17 -17.24 -12.57
N LEU A 174 -6.35 -17.18 -11.95
CA LEU A 174 -7.46 -16.35 -12.44
C LEU A 174 -7.05 -14.87 -12.52
N PHE A 175 -6.40 -14.34 -11.49
CA PHE A 175 -5.87 -12.98 -11.50
C PHE A 175 -4.76 -12.72 -12.51
N SER A 176 -4.09 -13.78 -12.99
CA SER A 176 -3.03 -13.67 -14.01
C SER A 176 -3.58 -13.64 -15.44
N ILE A 177 -4.90 -13.74 -15.61
CA ILE A 177 -5.55 -13.61 -16.92
C ILE A 177 -5.62 -12.13 -17.28
N ASP A 178 -5.00 -11.75 -18.41
CA ASP A 178 -4.89 -10.35 -18.87
C ASP A 178 -6.24 -9.59 -18.90
N LYS A 179 -7.34 -10.31 -19.15
CA LYS A 179 -8.70 -9.77 -19.23
C LYS A 179 -9.57 -10.07 -18.01
N PHE A 180 -8.98 -10.42 -16.88
CA PHE A 180 -9.73 -10.73 -15.66
C PHE A 180 -10.77 -9.64 -15.33
N PHE A 181 -10.33 -8.38 -15.29
CA PHE A 181 -11.20 -7.25 -14.93
C PHE A 181 -12.28 -6.93 -15.98
N ASP A 182 -12.06 -7.28 -17.25
CA ASP A 182 -13.05 -7.10 -18.32
C ASP A 182 -14.19 -8.12 -18.20
N TYR A 183 -13.89 -9.31 -17.66
CA TYR A 183 -14.84 -10.40 -17.51
C TYR A 183 -15.55 -10.41 -16.15
N PHE A 184 -14.94 -9.81 -15.14
CA PHE A 184 -15.51 -9.78 -13.79
C PHE A 184 -16.71 -8.83 -13.69
N ASP A 185 -17.84 -9.32 -13.19
CA ASP A 185 -19.02 -8.52 -12.92
C ASP A 185 -18.94 -7.96 -11.49
N PHE A 186 -18.45 -6.73 -11.37
CA PHE A 186 -18.35 -6.04 -10.07
C PHE A 186 -19.71 -5.74 -9.43
N HIS A 187 -20.77 -5.62 -10.22
CA HIS A 187 -22.11 -5.35 -9.73
C HIS A 187 -22.73 -6.59 -9.08
N GLU A 188 -22.60 -7.74 -9.72
CA GLU A 188 -22.92 -9.03 -9.10
C GLU A 188 -21.95 -9.32 -7.94
N GLY A 189 -20.69 -8.93 -8.09
CA GLY A 189 -19.68 -9.05 -7.04
C GLY A 189 -20.06 -8.39 -5.73
N ALA A 190 -20.69 -7.20 -5.76
CA ALA A 190 -21.20 -6.55 -4.56
C ALA A 190 -22.30 -7.36 -3.86
N VAL A 191 -23.16 -8.04 -4.63
CA VAL A 191 -24.22 -8.91 -4.08
C VAL A 191 -23.61 -10.17 -3.47
N ARG A 192 -22.68 -10.81 -4.19
CA ARG A 192 -22.00 -12.02 -3.72
C ARG A 192 -21.11 -11.76 -2.51
N ALA A 193 -20.48 -10.59 -2.43
CA ALA A 193 -19.69 -10.18 -1.29
C ALA A 193 -20.51 -10.13 0.01
N VAL A 194 -21.79 -9.73 -0.06
CA VAL A 194 -22.72 -9.76 1.08
C VAL A 194 -23.11 -11.18 1.47
N LEU A 195 -23.24 -12.05 0.47
CA LEU A 195 -23.65 -13.43 0.63
C LEU A 195 -22.50 -14.36 1.01
N LEU A 196 -21.25 -13.89 0.97
CA LEU A 196 -20.16 -14.54 1.67
C LEU A 196 -20.63 -14.73 3.12
N PRO A 197 -20.84 -15.98 3.59
CA PRO A 197 -21.15 -16.21 5.00
C PRO A 197 -20.08 -15.53 5.87
N SER A 198 -20.29 -15.41 7.18
CA SER A 198 -19.23 -14.93 8.08
C SER A 198 -18.07 -15.94 8.16
N LEU A 199 -17.35 -16.09 7.06
CA LEU A 199 -16.15 -16.84 6.85
C LEU A 199 -15.04 -15.93 7.38
N LYS A 200 -15.07 -15.70 8.70
CA LYS A 200 -14.16 -14.79 9.42
C LYS A 200 -12.67 -15.13 9.23
N ASN A 201 -12.37 -16.21 8.50
CA ASN A 201 -11.08 -16.85 8.36
C ASN A 201 -10.74 -17.17 6.89
N LEU A 202 -11.03 -16.28 5.94
CA LEU A 202 -10.39 -16.37 4.62
C LEU A 202 -8.87 -16.41 4.82
N ASN A 203 -8.19 -17.40 4.22
CA ASN A 203 -6.77 -17.65 4.45
C ASN A 203 -5.97 -17.59 3.13
N PHE A 204 -4.97 -16.72 3.08
CA PHE A 204 -4.15 -16.49 1.89
C PHE A 204 -2.69 -17.00 2.00
N PHE A 205 -2.44 -17.99 2.86
CA PHE A 205 -1.09 -18.53 3.15
C PHE A 205 -0.19 -18.77 1.92
N ASP A 206 -0.72 -19.31 0.81
CA ASP A 206 0.03 -19.59 -0.43
C ASP A 206 -0.37 -18.69 -1.61
N PHE A 207 -1.08 -17.59 -1.34
CA PHE A 207 -1.58 -16.73 -2.40
C PHE A 207 -0.50 -15.76 -2.89
N HIS A 208 -0.10 -15.90 -4.15
CA HIS A 208 0.92 -15.07 -4.79
C HIS A 208 0.34 -13.83 -5.53
N GLY A 209 -0.99 -13.69 -5.59
CA GLY A 209 -1.69 -12.64 -6.32
C GLY A 209 -2.17 -11.46 -5.47
N ILE A 210 -1.53 -11.18 -4.32
CA ILE A 210 -2.00 -10.17 -3.35
C ILE A 210 -2.18 -8.79 -3.98
N ASP A 211 -1.26 -8.36 -4.82
CA ASP A 211 -1.35 -7.08 -5.51
C ASP A 211 -2.61 -6.98 -6.40
N SER A 212 -2.92 -8.06 -7.12
CA SER A 212 -4.11 -8.14 -7.97
C SER A 212 -5.39 -8.22 -7.16
N TYR A 213 -5.38 -8.92 -6.03
CA TYR A 213 -6.52 -8.97 -5.11
C TYR A 213 -6.80 -7.59 -4.49
N VAL A 214 -5.77 -6.85 -4.10
CA VAL A 214 -5.93 -5.48 -3.58
C VAL A 214 -6.48 -4.55 -4.66
N ARG A 215 -6.00 -4.64 -5.90
CA ARG A 215 -6.57 -3.88 -7.03
C ARG A 215 -8.04 -4.20 -7.27
N TRP A 216 -8.41 -5.49 -7.25
CA TRP A 216 -9.79 -5.93 -7.35
C TRP A 216 -10.64 -5.38 -6.19
N TYR A 217 -10.14 -5.49 -4.96
CA TYR A 217 -10.81 -5.02 -3.76
C TYR A 217 -11.12 -3.52 -3.85
N LEU A 218 -10.17 -2.70 -4.30
CA LEU A 218 -10.35 -1.25 -4.43
C LEU A 218 -11.48 -0.88 -5.40
N ILE A 219 -11.61 -1.61 -6.50
CA ILE A 219 -12.72 -1.40 -7.46
C ILE A 219 -14.02 -1.89 -6.82
N GLN A 220 -14.00 -3.06 -6.20
CA GLN A 220 -15.16 -3.71 -5.60
C GLN A 220 -15.74 -2.92 -4.41
N GLU A 221 -14.88 -2.29 -3.60
CA GLU A 221 -15.24 -1.42 -2.47
C GLU A 221 -16.14 -0.28 -2.91
N ARG A 222 -15.77 0.45 -3.99
CA ARG A 222 -16.59 1.55 -4.52
C ARG A 222 -17.96 1.07 -4.95
N VAL A 223 -18.02 -0.09 -5.62
CA VAL A 223 -19.30 -0.67 -6.07
C VAL A 223 -20.15 -1.14 -4.89
N ILE A 224 -19.52 -1.59 -3.79
CA ILE A 224 -20.21 -1.94 -2.54
C ILE A 224 -20.80 -0.70 -1.88
N GLU A 225 -20.06 0.41 -1.81
CA GLU A 225 -20.52 1.68 -1.24
C GLU A 225 -21.71 2.27 -1.99
N ASP A 226 -21.66 2.21 -3.33
CA ASP A 226 -22.73 2.72 -4.19
C ASP A 226 -24.02 1.89 -4.10
N ARG A 227 -23.92 0.60 -3.77
CA ARG A 227 -25.05 -0.35 -3.81
C ARG A 227 -25.65 -0.69 -2.46
N LEU A 228 -24.85 -0.70 -1.40
CA LEU A 228 -25.29 -1.18 -0.09
C LEU A 228 -25.54 -0.02 0.87
N GLY A 229 -26.44 -0.22 1.82
CA GLY A 229 -26.59 0.72 2.93
C GLY A 229 -25.30 0.81 3.73
N ARG A 230 -24.93 2.02 4.20
CA ARG A 230 -23.66 2.32 4.89
C ARG A 230 -23.20 1.21 5.84
N LYS A 231 -24.06 0.73 6.74
CA LYS A 231 -23.70 -0.32 7.71
C LYS A 231 -23.24 -1.63 7.03
N GLN A 232 -24.01 -2.12 6.05
CA GLN A 232 -23.74 -3.37 5.36
C GLN A 232 -22.51 -3.24 4.44
N ALA A 233 -22.35 -2.09 3.78
CA ALA A 233 -21.15 -1.76 3.03
C ALA A 233 -19.90 -1.89 3.91
N LEU A 234 -19.89 -1.25 5.08
CA LEU A 234 -18.74 -1.27 6.00
C LEU A 234 -18.39 -2.69 6.47
N GLU A 235 -19.39 -3.51 6.82
CA GLU A 235 -19.18 -4.90 7.25
C GLU A 235 -18.58 -5.76 6.12
N THR A 236 -19.14 -5.68 4.91
CA THR A 236 -18.66 -6.44 3.75
C THR A 236 -17.25 -6.04 3.33
N LYS A 237 -16.95 -4.74 3.29
CA LYS A 237 -15.60 -4.23 2.97
C LYS A 237 -14.55 -4.73 3.96
N GLY A 238 -14.88 -4.72 5.24
CA GLY A 238 -14.00 -5.20 6.31
C GLY A 238 -13.68 -6.69 6.18
N GLN A 239 -14.68 -7.50 5.84
CA GLN A 239 -14.49 -8.95 5.63
C GLN A 239 -13.57 -9.25 4.46
N LEU A 240 -13.69 -8.51 3.36
CA LEU A 240 -12.87 -8.75 2.16
C LEU A 240 -11.39 -8.36 2.33
N ILE A 241 -11.07 -7.38 3.19
CA ILE A 241 -9.69 -6.90 3.37
C ILE A 241 -8.94 -7.59 4.53
N ALA A 242 -9.66 -8.07 5.54
CA ALA A 242 -9.08 -8.78 6.69
C ALA A 242 -8.04 -9.87 6.35
N PRO A 243 -8.20 -10.69 5.30
CA PRO A 243 -7.28 -11.79 4.98
C PRO A 243 -5.93 -11.30 4.48
N VAL A 244 -5.93 -10.19 3.74
CA VAL A 244 -4.72 -9.53 3.25
C VAL A 244 -3.89 -9.02 4.43
N ILE A 245 -4.56 -8.40 5.40
CA ILE A 245 -3.94 -7.91 6.63
C ILE A 245 -3.35 -9.07 7.43
N TYR A 246 -4.10 -10.14 7.59
CA TYR A 246 -3.65 -11.31 8.33
C TYR A 246 -2.41 -11.94 7.69
N GLN A 247 -2.41 -12.11 6.37
CA GLN A 247 -1.25 -12.64 5.65
C GLN A 247 -0.02 -11.73 5.81
N LEU A 248 -0.17 -10.41 5.78
CA LEU A 248 0.94 -9.47 5.97
C LEU A 248 1.61 -9.61 7.33
N LEU A 249 0.81 -9.78 8.38
CA LEU A 249 1.29 -9.93 9.74
C LEU A 249 2.06 -11.25 9.90
N ASN A 250 1.59 -12.32 9.24
CA ASN A 250 2.18 -13.66 9.36
C ASN A 250 3.18 -14.05 8.27
N GLU A 251 3.50 -13.16 7.31
CA GLU A 251 4.47 -13.42 6.24
C GLU A 251 5.90 -13.41 6.80
N SER A 252 6.50 -14.59 6.88
CA SER A 252 7.85 -14.81 7.41
C SER A 252 8.97 -14.52 6.41
N ASP A 253 8.67 -14.46 5.10
CA ASP A 253 9.62 -14.05 4.07
C ASP A 253 9.78 -12.53 4.06
N TYR A 254 10.96 -12.04 4.43
CA TYR A 254 11.28 -10.61 4.55
C TYR A 254 11.04 -9.81 3.26
N GLU A 255 11.41 -10.34 2.09
CA GLU A 255 11.30 -9.63 0.81
C GLU A 255 9.85 -9.58 0.31
N ARG A 256 9.12 -10.69 0.52
CA ARG A 256 7.68 -10.76 0.23
C ARG A 256 6.88 -9.88 1.18
N SER A 257 7.23 -9.91 2.47
CA SER A 257 6.67 -9.04 3.51
C SER A 257 6.93 -7.57 3.21
N ARG A 258 8.12 -7.18 2.73
CA ARG A 258 8.44 -5.79 2.36
C ARG A 258 7.61 -5.28 1.18
N ARG A 259 7.42 -6.06 0.12
CA ARG A 259 6.58 -5.66 -1.03
C ARG A 259 5.11 -5.56 -0.65
N ASN A 260 4.60 -6.55 0.06
CA ASN A 260 3.20 -6.55 0.50
C ASN A 260 2.95 -5.41 1.52
N ARG A 261 3.90 -5.12 2.42
CA ARG A 261 3.86 -3.96 3.32
C ARG A 261 3.92 -2.64 2.58
N ALA A 262 4.74 -2.50 1.54
CA ALA A 262 4.78 -1.28 0.72
C ALA A 262 3.46 -1.07 -0.02
N LEU A 263 2.86 -2.14 -0.55
CA LEU A 263 1.55 -2.11 -1.19
C LEU A 263 0.46 -1.68 -0.21
N VAL A 264 0.49 -2.20 1.03
CA VAL A 264 -0.46 -1.83 2.08
C VAL A 264 -0.19 -0.47 2.69
N GLN A 265 1.07 -0.02 2.77
CA GLN A 265 1.38 1.35 3.12
C GLN A 265 0.90 2.31 2.05
N ASN A 266 0.97 1.96 0.75
CA ASN A 266 0.37 2.75 -0.32
C ASN A 266 -1.16 2.73 -0.26
N PHE A 267 -1.77 1.63 0.17
CA PHE A 267 -3.21 1.47 0.42
C PHE A 267 -3.69 2.27 1.65
N ILE A 268 -2.88 2.35 2.71
CA ILE A 268 -3.14 3.13 3.93
C ILE A 268 -2.84 4.62 3.71
N ARG A 269 -1.84 4.97 2.88
CA ARG A 269 -1.41 6.34 2.58
C ARG A 269 -2.14 6.98 1.38
N GLY A 270 -2.84 6.19 0.57
CA GLY A 270 -3.63 6.65 -0.58
C GLY A 270 -5.14 6.47 -0.39
N GLU A 271 -5.82 7.50 0.13
CA GLU A 271 -7.16 7.95 -0.27
C GLU A 271 -8.38 7.00 -0.43
N ILE A 272 -8.43 5.74 0.07
CA ILE A 272 -9.62 4.87 -0.21
C ILE A 272 -10.25 4.15 1.01
N ILE A 273 -9.71 4.25 2.22
CA ILE A 273 -10.28 3.53 3.38
C ILE A 273 -10.97 4.48 4.38
N GLU A 274 -12.29 4.66 4.25
CA GLU A 274 -13.12 4.98 5.41
C GLU A 274 -13.45 3.67 6.15
N THR A 275 -12.78 3.35 7.27
CA THR A 275 -13.38 2.44 8.27
C THR A 275 -12.66 2.40 9.62
N SER A 276 -13.36 2.83 10.67
CA SER A 276 -13.15 2.43 12.08
C SER A 276 -13.10 0.90 12.28
N TYR A 277 -13.58 0.13 11.31
CA TYR A 277 -13.56 -1.32 11.31
C TYR A 277 -12.18 -1.91 10.94
N MET A 278 -11.37 -1.26 10.09
CA MET A 278 -9.97 -1.68 9.86
C MET A 278 -9.16 -1.60 11.15
N GLN A 279 -9.38 -0.54 11.94
CA GLN A 279 -8.82 -0.41 13.29
C GLN A 279 -9.36 -1.50 14.23
N HIS A 280 -10.65 -1.86 14.14
CA HIS A 280 -11.24 -2.97 14.92
C HIS A 280 -10.71 -4.36 14.52
N VAL A 281 -10.48 -4.61 13.22
CA VAL A 281 -9.92 -5.87 12.70
C VAL A 281 -8.44 -5.97 13.04
N LEU A 282 -7.66 -4.92 12.80
CA LEU A 282 -6.26 -4.81 13.23
C LEU A 282 -6.15 -4.98 14.75
N GLY A 283 -7.05 -4.35 15.52
CA GLY A 283 -7.15 -4.50 16.97
C GLY A 283 -7.48 -5.93 17.41
N LYS A 284 -8.44 -6.59 16.76
CA LYS A 284 -8.78 -7.99 17.07
C LYS A 284 -7.68 -8.96 16.72
N VAL A 285 -6.99 -8.77 15.59
CA VAL A 285 -5.84 -9.58 15.20
C VAL A 285 -4.70 -9.36 16.19
N PHE A 286 -4.43 -8.12 16.58
CA PHE A 286 -3.45 -7.77 17.61
C PHE A 286 -3.82 -8.37 18.99
N GLU A 287 -5.08 -8.33 19.40
CA GLU A 287 -5.57 -8.97 20.63
C GLU A 287 -5.47 -10.51 20.58
N LEU A 288 -5.71 -11.12 19.43
CA LEU A 288 -5.55 -12.56 19.23
C LEU A 288 -4.09 -12.98 19.37
N GLU A 289 -3.16 -12.21 18.81
CA GLU A 289 -1.70 -12.42 18.94
C GLU A 289 -1.19 -12.18 20.38
N LEU A 290 -1.75 -11.19 21.09
CA LEU A 290 -1.53 -10.99 22.53
C LEU A 290 -1.99 -12.21 23.35
N ARG A 291 -3.15 -12.79 23.01
CA ARG A 291 -3.76 -13.93 23.73
C ARG A 291 -3.08 -15.27 23.42
N SER A 292 -2.58 -15.47 22.20
CA SER A 292 -1.81 -16.66 21.79
C SER A 292 -0.36 -16.64 22.31
N GLY A 293 0.04 -15.56 22.98
CA GLY A 293 1.27 -15.50 23.75
C GLY A 293 2.51 -15.23 22.92
N PHE A 294 2.45 -14.28 21.97
CA PHE A 294 3.61 -13.67 21.29
C PHE A 294 4.82 -14.60 21.12
N LEU A 295 4.68 -15.61 20.25
CA LEU A 295 5.79 -16.54 19.94
C LEU A 295 6.58 -16.14 18.68
N CYS A 296 6.21 -15.08 17.97
CA CYS A 296 7.03 -14.53 16.88
C CYS A 296 8.03 -13.50 17.43
N ARG A 297 9.28 -13.93 17.57
CA ARG A 297 10.44 -13.04 17.69
C ARG A 297 10.58 -12.31 16.35
N ASP A 298 10.73 -10.98 16.37
CA ASP A 298 11.03 -10.10 15.21
C ASP A 298 9.87 -9.31 14.57
N TYR A 299 8.98 -8.70 15.37
CA TYR A 299 8.15 -7.59 14.87
C TYR A 299 8.87 -6.23 14.92
N ASP A 300 8.60 -5.37 13.92
CA ASP A 300 9.04 -3.98 13.85
C ASP A 300 8.27 -3.14 14.90
N PRO A 301 8.95 -2.50 15.87
CA PRO A 301 8.31 -1.68 16.91
C PRO A 301 7.36 -0.60 16.38
N ARG A 302 7.56 -0.13 15.15
CA ARG A 302 6.70 0.90 14.52
C ARG A 302 5.31 0.40 14.19
N LEU A 303 5.15 -0.90 13.97
CA LEU A 303 3.86 -1.55 13.71
C LEU A 303 3.01 -1.64 14.98
N ILE A 304 3.67 -1.87 16.12
CA ILE A 304 3.04 -1.83 17.45
C ILE A 304 2.62 -0.39 17.77
N GLU A 305 3.50 0.60 17.57
CA GLU A 305 3.18 2.03 17.74
C GLU A 305 2.02 2.50 16.82
N MET A 306 1.99 2.06 15.56
CA MET A 306 0.90 2.36 14.63
C MET A 306 -0.43 1.73 15.07
N CYS A 307 -0.42 0.50 15.59
CA CYS A 307 -1.61 -0.17 16.09
C CYS A 307 -2.08 0.46 17.41
N GLU A 308 -1.19 0.70 18.36
CA GLU A 308 -1.49 1.35 19.65
C GLU A 308 -2.04 2.77 19.47
N GLY A 309 -1.49 3.55 18.54
CA GLY A 309 -1.97 4.90 18.23
C GLY A 309 -3.35 4.95 17.56
N ASN A 310 -3.83 3.84 16.99
CA ASN A 310 -5.11 3.73 16.31
C ASN A 310 -6.19 2.96 17.13
N LEU A 311 -5.83 2.44 18.32
CA LEU A 311 -6.69 1.59 19.15
C LEU A 311 -7.20 2.27 20.44
N LEU A 312 -6.81 3.49 20.76
CA LEU A 312 -7.22 4.17 21.99
C LEU A 312 -8.48 5.07 21.82
N ASP A 313 -9.51 4.66 22.56
CA ASP A 313 -10.81 5.26 22.96
C ASP A 313 -11.77 5.75 21.84
N SER A 314 -12.97 5.18 21.63
CA SER A 314 -14.04 4.72 22.54
C SER A 314 -14.57 5.79 23.50
N ASP A 315 -15.10 6.88 22.95
CA ASP A 315 -16.50 7.25 23.20
C ASP A 315 -16.86 8.50 22.41
N ASP A 316 -17.96 8.36 21.66
CA ASP A 316 -18.60 9.41 20.88
C ASP A 316 -17.80 9.97 19.70
N LYS A 317 -18.54 10.31 18.63
CA LYS A 317 -18.19 11.19 17.50
C LYS A 317 -17.97 10.50 16.15
N ARG A 318 -19.00 10.64 15.31
CA ARG A 318 -18.93 10.61 13.84
C ARG A 318 -17.65 11.31 13.36
N VAL A 319 -16.78 10.62 12.64
CA VAL A 319 -15.76 11.28 11.81
C VAL A 319 -16.48 11.73 10.55
N VAL A 320 -16.95 12.95 10.61
CA VAL A 320 -17.06 13.79 9.42
C VAL A 320 -15.61 13.98 8.95
N VAL A 321 -15.32 13.83 7.66
CA VAL A 321 -14.06 14.30 7.02
C VAL A 321 -13.84 15.81 7.26
N TRP A 322 -14.81 16.46 7.91
CA TRP A 322 -14.79 17.82 8.40
C TRP A 322 -15.32 17.83 9.83
N ARG A 323 -14.42 17.71 10.80
CA ARG A 323 -14.63 18.51 12.00
C ARG A 323 -13.73 19.71 11.91
N GLU A 324 -14.36 20.88 11.78
CA GLU A 324 -14.02 22.00 12.66
C GLU A 324 -13.69 21.36 14.02
N SER A 325 -12.39 21.25 14.30
CA SER A 325 -12.00 21.03 15.67
C SER A 325 -12.63 22.21 16.41
N SER A 326 -13.37 21.93 17.47
CA SER A 326 -14.08 22.96 18.23
C SER A 326 -13.12 23.87 19.01
N SER A 327 -11.90 24.07 18.52
CA SER A 327 -11.02 25.18 18.92
C SER A 327 -10.10 25.67 17.82
N ASP A 328 -9.68 24.87 16.83
CA ASP A 328 -8.64 25.29 15.87
C ASP A 328 -8.95 24.84 14.42
N ARG A 329 -9.07 25.81 13.53
CA ARG A 329 -9.44 25.70 12.10
C ARG A 329 -8.26 25.34 11.19
N GLU A 330 -7.38 24.44 11.59
CA GLU A 330 -6.12 24.28 10.86
C GLU A 330 -5.95 22.90 10.21
N ILE A 331 -5.79 22.92 8.88
CA ILE A 331 -5.35 21.80 8.07
C ILE A 331 -3.81 21.79 8.08
N ASP A 332 -3.19 20.67 8.44
CA ASP A 332 -1.73 20.51 8.41
C ASP A 332 -1.27 19.92 7.07
N LEU A 333 -0.99 20.81 6.11
CA LEU A 333 -0.56 20.44 4.75
C LEU A 333 0.89 19.95 4.68
N GLU A 334 1.70 20.11 5.73
CA GLU A 334 3.09 19.62 5.76
C GLU A 334 3.15 18.08 5.77
N ARG A 335 2.07 17.42 6.18
CA ARG A 335 1.96 15.95 6.26
C ARG A 335 1.39 15.32 5.00
N VAL A 336 0.95 16.13 4.04
CA VAL A 336 0.34 15.68 2.78
C VAL A 336 1.44 15.56 1.72
N ASP A 337 1.55 14.39 1.09
CA ASP A 337 2.52 14.15 0.01
C ASP A 337 2.28 15.12 -1.16
N ASP A 338 3.36 15.64 -1.77
CA ASP A 338 3.27 16.71 -2.77
C ASP A 338 2.43 16.32 -4.00
N PHE A 339 2.43 15.03 -4.37
CA PHE A 339 1.58 14.49 -5.44
C PHE A 339 0.09 14.63 -5.15
N ILE A 340 -0.33 14.51 -3.88
CA ILE A 340 -1.74 14.59 -3.46
C ILE A 340 -2.23 16.04 -3.50
N LYS A 341 -1.33 16.99 -3.22
CA LYS A 341 -1.66 18.43 -3.23
C LYS A 341 -2.17 18.89 -4.59
N ASP A 342 -1.86 18.21 -5.69
CA ASP A 342 -2.33 18.55 -7.05
C ASP A 342 -3.80 18.20 -7.31
N TYR A 343 -4.41 17.39 -6.45
CA TYR A 343 -5.80 16.94 -6.57
C TYR A 343 -6.74 17.60 -5.56
N ILE A 344 -6.21 18.39 -4.62
CA ILE A 344 -7.00 19.20 -3.70
C ILE A 344 -7.62 20.38 -4.49
N PRO A 345 -8.95 20.59 -4.41
CA PRO A 345 -9.61 21.68 -5.12
C PRO A 345 -9.00 23.04 -4.76
N GLY A 346 -8.65 23.84 -5.76
CA GLY A 346 -7.97 25.13 -5.56
C GLY A 346 -8.64 26.05 -4.53
N GLY A 347 -9.98 26.06 -4.48
CA GLY A 347 -10.73 26.87 -3.51
C GLY A 347 -10.47 26.50 -2.04
N VAL A 348 -10.10 25.25 -1.75
CA VAL A 348 -9.74 24.81 -0.38
C VAL A 348 -8.39 25.37 0.04
N PHE A 349 -7.42 25.42 -0.90
CA PHE A 349 -6.14 26.08 -0.64
C PHE A 349 -6.29 27.59 -0.48
N GLU A 350 -7.15 28.22 -1.28
CA GLU A 350 -7.43 29.66 -1.18
C GLU A 350 -8.05 30.02 0.18
N GLU A 351 -8.99 29.21 0.69
CA GLU A 351 -9.56 29.38 2.04
C GLU A 351 -8.53 29.15 3.15
N TYR A 352 -7.72 28.09 3.05
CA TYR A 352 -6.66 27.81 4.02
C TYR A 352 -5.62 28.94 4.07
N ILE A 353 -5.15 29.38 2.90
CA ILE A 353 -4.25 30.52 2.75
C ILE A 353 -4.87 31.76 3.39
N SER A 354 -6.13 32.05 3.11
CA SER A 354 -6.82 33.22 3.66
C SER A 354 -6.92 33.16 5.19
N GLY A 355 -7.18 31.97 5.76
CA GLY A 355 -7.19 31.78 7.21
C GLY A 355 -5.82 32.00 7.85
N MET A 356 -4.76 31.38 7.30
CA MET A 356 -3.39 31.59 7.78
C MET A 356 -2.96 33.06 7.68
N LEU A 357 -3.35 33.73 6.60
CA LEU A 357 -3.08 35.16 6.40
C LEU A 357 -3.68 36.01 7.51
N GLU A 358 -4.98 35.81 7.80
CA GLU A 358 -5.68 36.54 8.86
C GLU A 358 -5.05 36.29 10.22
N GLU A 359 -4.67 35.04 10.51
CA GLU A 359 -4.05 34.66 11.78
C GLU A 359 -2.66 35.28 11.94
N MET A 360 -1.82 35.24 10.90
CA MET A 360 -0.49 35.85 10.92
C MET A 360 -0.53 37.37 10.99
N GLU A 361 -1.47 38.02 10.31
CA GLU A 361 -1.63 39.47 10.40
C GLU A 361 -2.19 39.93 11.76
N GLY A 362 -3.01 39.10 12.40
CA GLY A 362 -3.57 39.34 13.73
C GLY A 362 -2.63 38.96 14.90
N MET A 363 -1.47 38.38 14.61
CA MET A 363 -0.58 37.79 15.60
C MET A 363 -0.02 38.84 16.58
N LYS A 364 -0.27 38.66 17.88
CA LYS A 364 0.27 39.52 18.96
C LYS A 364 1.47 38.92 19.70
N ARG A 365 1.67 37.62 19.58
CA ARG A 365 2.80 36.86 20.13
C ARG A 365 3.28 35.91 19.06
N PHE A 366 4.59 35.78 18.93
CA PHE A 366 5.16 34.95 17.90
C PHE A 366 4.81 33.48 18.15
N ASP A 367 4.18 32.87 17.15
CA ASP A 367 3.88 31.45 17.11
C ASP A 367 4.77 30.78 16.06
N ILE A 368 5.65 29.89 16.51
CA ILE A 368 6.62 29.23 15.64
C ILE A 368 5.97 28.19 14.73
N ASP A 369 4.89 27.55 15.15
CA ASP A 369 4.24 26.50 14.36
C ASP A 369 3.46 27.11 13.21
N ILE A 370 2.76 28.22 13.45
CA ILE A 370 2.10 29.01 12.39
C ILE A 370 3.16 29.54 11.42
N PHE A 371 4.24 30.12 11.94
CA PHE A 371 5.33 30.66 11.11
C PHE A 371 6.04 29.57 10.30
N ARG A 372 6.31 28.39 10.88
CA ARG A 372 6.95 27.27 10.19
C ARG A 372 6.08 26.81 9.01
N ARG A 373 4.78 26.60 9.24
CA ARG A 373 3.83 26.20 8.18
C ARG A 373 3.77 27.21 7.04
N TRP A 374 3.76 28.49 7.37
CA TRP A 374 3.80 29.56 6.37
C TRP A 374 5.06 29.50 5.51
N MET A 375 6.20 29.18 6.13
CA MET A 375 7.47 29.12 5.43
C MET A 375 7.66 27.80 4.66
N SER A 376 7.10 26.68 5.10
CA SER A 376 7.31 25.36 4.49
C SER A 376 6.42 25.08 3.28
N ASP A 377 5.25 25.72 3.17
CA ASP A 377 4.28 25.40 2.13
C ASP A 377 4.66 26.04 0.77
N SER A 378 5.15 25.19 -0.14
CA SER A 378 5.52 25.58 -1.50
C SER A 378 4.34 26.10 -2.33
N LYS A 379 3.12 25.57 -2.09
CA LYS A 379 1.91 26.02 -2.80
C LYS A 379 1.43 27.38 -2.32
N VAL A 380 1.55 27.67 -1.02
CA VAL A 380 1.29 29.02 -0.47
C VAL A 380 2.14 30.07 -1.19
N ARG A 381 3.41 29.76 -1.47
CA ARG A 381 4.32 30.66 -2.22
C ARG A 381 3.98 30.81 -3.69
N GLU A 382 3.47 29.77 -4.32
CA GLU A 382 3.08 29.78 -5.73
C GLU A 382 1.74 30.52 -5.95
N LEU A 383 0.80 30.39 -5.00
CA LEU A 383 -0.55 30.94 -5.09
C LEU A 383 -0.64 32.41 -4.63
N ILE A 384 0.36 32.93 -3.95
CA ILE A 384 0.39 34.31 -3.44
C ILE A 384 1.57 35.06 -4.06
N ASP A 385 1.33 36.31 -4.47
CA ASP A 385 2.40 37.20 -4.91
C ASP A 385 3.55 37.27 -3.89
N LEU A 386 4.79 37.03 -4.35
CA LEU A 386 6.02 37.02 -3.56
C LEU A 386 6.15 38.30 -2.70
N GLY A 387 5.66 39.44 -3.20
CA GLY A 387 5.63 40.69 -2.44
C GLY A 387 4.75 40.63 -1.18
N LYS A 388 3.57 40.02 -1.28
CA LYS A 388 2.69 39.79 -0.12
C LYS A 388 3.32 38.79 0.84
N HIS A 389 3.79 37.66 0.34
CA HIS A 389 4.43 36.63 1.17
C HIS A 389 5.59 37.20 2.01
N GLY A 390 6.47 37.99 1.38
CA GLY A 390 7.55 38.68 2.09
C GLY A 390 7.05 39.69 3.14
N ARG A 391 5.99 40.43 2.86
CA ARG A 391 5.41 41.41 3.80
C ARG A 391 4.86 40.73 5.06
N ILE A 392 4.12 39.64 4.92
CA ILE A 392 3.53 38.90 6.05
C ILE A 392 4.63 38.27 6.90
N ARG A 393 5.58 37.56 6.27
CA ARG A 393 6.76 37.03 6.94
C ARG A 393 7.49 38.10 7.78
N ASN A 394 7.73 39.27 7.19
CA ASN A 394 8.43 40.35 7.88
C ASN A 394 7.60 40.89 9.07
N LYS A 395 6.28 41.10 8.91
CA LYS A 395 5.40 41.50 10.01
C LYS A 395 5.44 40.49 11.17
N THR A 396 5.40 39.20 10.88
CA THR A 396 5.43 38.15 11.92
C THR A 396 6.77 38.13 12.65
N LEU A 397 7.89 38.34 11.93
CA LEU A 397 9.21 38.50 12.55
C LEU A 397 9.29 39.78 13.40
N ASP A 398 8.64 40.87 13.00
CA ASP A 398 8.55 42.07 13.83
C ASP A 398 7.83 41.78 15.16
N VAL A 399 6.83 40.89 15.17
CA VAL A 399 6.22 40.40 16.43
C VAL A 399 7.25 39.64 17.28
N TYR A 400 8.08 38.79 16.66
CA TYR A 400 9.16 38.08 17.36
C TYR A 400 10.21 39.02 17.98
N PHE A 401 10.60 40.07 17.27
CA PHE A 401 11.57 41.05 17.79
C PHE A 401 10.99 41.84 18.97
N ASN A 402 9.74 42.27 18.87
CA ASN A 402 9.10 43.17 19.82
C ASN A 402 8.43 42.48 21.02
N GLN A 403 8.21 41.16 20.99
CA GLN A 403 7.54 40.48 22.10
C GLN A 403 8.40 40.48 23.38
N GLY A 404 7.84 40.94 24.49
CA GLY A 404 8.55 40.97 25.78
C GLY A 404 8.77 39.57 26.40
N ARG A 405 7.80 38.66 26.26
CA ARG A 405 7.99 37.27 26.70
C ARG A 405 8.71 36.50 25.60
N ARG A 406 9.94 36.06 25.89
CA ARG A 406 10.76 35.31 24.93
C ARG A 406 10.24 33.86 24.73
N PRO A 407 10.31 33.28 23.52
CA PRO A 407 9.85 31.92 23.22
C PRO A 407 10.56 30.83 24.03
N LYS A 408 10.11 29.57 23.96
CA LYS A 408 10.82 28.44 24.58
C LYS A 408 12.03 28.03 23.75
N ILE A 409 12.95 27.29 24.37
CA ILE A 409 14.21 26.86 23.73
C ILE A 409 13.96 26.04 22.46
N ASP A 410 12.95 25.16 22.46
CA ASP A 410 12.62 24.33 21.30
C ASP A 410 12.06 25.14 20.14
N ASP A 411 11.26 26.17 20.44
CA ASP A 411 10.73 27.11 19.44
C ASP A 411 11.88 27.89 18.77
N LEU A 412 12.86 28.33 19.56
CA LEU A 412 14.05 29.04 19.06
C LEU A 412 14.91 28.14 18.17
N ARG A 413 15.12 26.87 18.55
CA ARG A 413 15.84 25.89 17.71
C ARG A 413 15.10 25.63 16.40
N SER A 414 13.77 25.65 16.43
CA SER A 414 12.94 25.49 15.23
C SER A 414 13.04 26.73 14.33
N LEU A 415 12.99 27.94 14.90
CA LEU A 415 13.24 29.18 14.17
C LEU A 415 14.65 29.21 13.56
N GLY A 416 15.67 28.78 14.31
CA GLY A 416 17.04 28.65 13.83
C GLY A 416 17.16 27.74 12.61
N ARG A 417 16.45 26.61 12.60
CA ARG A 417 16.39 25.70 11.44
C ARG A 417 15.69 26.35 10.23
N VAL A 418 14.55 27.01 10.44
CA VAL A 418 13.82 27.71 9.37
C VAL A 418 14.69 28.80 8.72
N VAL A 419 15.46 29.54 9.53
CA VAL A 419 16.38 30.59 9.06
C VAL A 419 17.67 30.01 8.46
N GLY A 420 18.08 28.82 8.89
CA GLY A 420 19.28 28.10 8.43
C GLY A 420 19.12 27.41 7.08
N ASN A 421 17.92 26.97 6.71
CA ASN A 421 17.62 26.19 5.49
C ASN A 421 17.67 26.99 4.17
N GLY A 422 18.40 28.10 4.10
CA GLY A 422 18.67 28.82 2.84
C GLY A 422 17.60 29.80 2.38
N GLU A 423 16.39 29.80 2.96
CA GLU A 423 15.27 30.66 2.51
C GLU A 423 15.48 32.16 2.78
N PHE A 424 16.30 32.49 3.76
CA PHE A 424 16.71 33.85 4.08
C PHE A 424 18.07 34.22 3.47
N GLY A 425 18.77 33.26 2.86
CA GLY A 425 20.12 33.48 2.33
C GLY A 425 21.04 34.24 3.29
N SER A 426 21.97 34.99 2.71
CA SER A 426 22.87 35.90 3.41
C SER A 426 22.38 37.35 3.36
N ASN A 427 21.09 37.55 3.65
CA ASN A 427 20.47 38.88 3.65
C ASN A 427 20.43 39.53 5.05
N ASN A 428 20.29 40.85 5.09
CA ASN A 428 20.27 41.63 6.35
C ASN A 428 19.20 41.15 7.35
N LEU A 429 18.04 40.69 6.86
CA LEU A 429 16.96 40.22 7.74
C LEU A 429 17.33 38.91 8.43
N GLY A 430 17.90 37.95 7.71
CA GLY A 430 18.38 36.70 8.27
C GLY A 430 19.50 36.93 9.28
N ASP A 431 20.36 37.91 9.03
CA ASP A 431 21.45 38.24 9.94
C ASP A 431 20.94 38.92 11.23
N ARG A 432 19.92 39.79 11.13
CA ARG A 432 19.20 40.35 12.28
C ARG A 432 18.52 39.28 13.13
N VAL A 433 17.82 38.32 12.50
CA VAL A 433 17.19 37.18 13.23
C VAL A 433 18.24 36.36 13.97
N ARG A 434 19.40 36.09 13.35
CA ARG A 434 20.51 35.36 13.99
C ARG A 434 21.05 36.11 15.21
N GLY A 435 21.15 37.44 15.17
CA GLY A 435 21.53 38.25 16.34
C GLY A 435 20.59 38.05 17.53
N PHE A 436 19.29 38.18 17.29
CA PHE A 436 18.26 37.94 18.33
C PHE A 436 18.29 36.49 18.85
N LEU A 437 18.43 35.51 17.96
CA LEU A 437 18.52 34.09 18.34
C LEU A 437 19.74 33.81 19.21
N THR A 438 20.91 34.35 18.87
CA THR A 438 22.12 34.21 19.67
C THR A 438 21.88 34.69 21.10
N MET A 439 21.27 35.86 21.27
CA MET A 439 20.99 36.41 22.62
C MET A 439 19.96 35.60 23.39
N ASP A 440 18.89 35.15 22.72
CA ASP A 440 17.90 34.28 23.35
C ASP A 440 18.50 32.93 23.80
N PHE A 441 19.42 32.34 23.04
CA PHE A 441 20.11 31.11 23.42
C PHE A 441 21.08 31.31 24.57
N LEU A 442 21.87 32.39 24.57
CA LEU A 442 22.75 32.75 25.70
C LEU A 442 21.94 32.93 26.98
N ARG A 443 20.81 33.65 26.91
CA ARG A 443 19.91 33.88 28.06
C ARG A 443 19.27 32.60 28.59
N LYS A 444 19.15 31.56 27.76
CA LYS A 444 18.61 30.24 28.12
C LYS A 444 19.69 29.19 28.37
N SER A 445 20.95 29.60 28.42
CA SER A 445 22.10 28.72 28.64
C SER A 445 22.28 27.62 27.60
N ASP A 446 21.81 27.82 26.35
CA ASP A 446 22.06 26.92 25.22
C ASP A 446 23.36 27.32 24.50
N TRP A 447 24.46 27.17 25.22
CA TRP A 447 25.76 27.72 24.83
C TRP A 447 26.29 27.18 23.50
N ASN A 448 26.07 25.90 23.22
CA ASN A 448 26.53 25.28 21.96
C ASN A 448 25.85 25.93 20.75
N TYR A 449 24.53 26.13 20.81
CA TYR A 449 23.78 26.70 19.69
C TYR A 449 24.10 28.19 19.49
N ALA A 450 24.26 28.93 20.58
CA ALA A 450 24.72 30.32 20.51
C ALA A 450 26.11 30.42 19.87
N ASN A 451 27.02 29.53 20.26
CA ASN A 451 28.37 29.48 19.72
C ASN A 451 28.42 29.10 18.23
N ASP A 452 27.60 28.14 17.81
CA ASP A 452 27.47 27.75 16.41
C ASP A 452 27.03 28.93 15.52
N LEU A 453 26.14 29.78 16.02
CA LEU A 453 25.73 31.00 15.32
C LEU A 453 26.86 32.04 15.25
N LEU A 454 27.66 32.18 16.32
CA LEU A 454 28.81 33.10 16.35
C LEU A 454 29.93 32.67 15.39
N LEU A 455 30.17 31.36 15.24
CA LEU A 455 31.15 30.81 14.30
C LEU A 455 30.90 31.27 12.85
N LEU A 456 29.64 31.46 12.46
CA LEU A 456 29.27 31.93 11.11
C LEU A 456 29.78 33.35 10.78
N TYR A 457 30.05 34.16 11.80
CA TYR A 457 30.48 35.56 11.64
C TYR A 457 31.97 35.78 11.89
N GLY A 458 32.74 34.69 12.12
CA GLY A 458 34.19 34.78 12.33
C GLY A 458 34.59 35.59 13.58
N ILE A 459 33.66 35.75 14.53
CA ILE A 459 33.93 36.41 15.81
C ILE A 459 34.75 35.43 16.63
N GLY A 460 36.05 35.70 16.80
CA GLY A 460 36.99 34.78 17.46
C GLY A 460 37.83 34.03 16.43
N HIS A 461 39.11 34.41 16.36
CA HIS A 461 40.04 33.99 15.32
C HIS A 461 40.15 32.46 15.26
N HIS A 462 39.66 31.81 14.20
CA HIS A 462 40.32 30.73 13.46
C HIS A 462 39.36 30.16 12.39
N HIS A 463 39.75 30.31 11.13
CA HIS A 463 39.19 29.71 9.90
C HIS A 463 37.96 30.37 9.25
N GLY A 464 38.25 31.15 8.20
CA GLY A 464 37.36 31.41 7.06
C GLY A 464 36.40 32.59 7.24
N ASP A 465 36.62 33.67 6.50
CA ASP A 465 35.62 34.74 6.32
C ASP A 465 34.40 34.18 5.57
N PHE A 466 33.43 33.61 6.30
CA PHE A 466 32.19 33.09 5.70
C PHE A 466 31.15 34.19 5.43
N ARG A 467 31.30 35.37 6.07
CA ARG A 467 30.39 36.52 5.94
C ARG A 467 31.15 37.84 5.81
N THR A 468 30.55 38.81 5.11
CA THR A 468 31.14 40.14 4.88
C THR A 468 31.09 41.00 6.14
N ALA A 469 32.01 41.95 6.29
CA ALA A 469 32.02 42.91 7.40
C ALA A 469 30.67 43.65 7.57
N LYS A 470 29.96 43.91 6.46
CA LYS A 470 28.62 44.51 6.47
C LYS A 470 27.59 43.58 7.14
N GLN A 471 27.63 42.29 6.87
CA GLN A 471 26.72 41.30 7.47
C GLN A 471 27.01 41.10 8.95
N THR A 472 28.29 41.06 9.33
CA THR A 472 28.71 41.05 10.73
C THR A 472 28.23 42.32 11.46
N GLY A 473 28.29 43.49 10.82
CA GLY A 473 27.72 44.73 11.36
C GLY A 473 26.22 44.63 11.64
N VAL A 474 25.43 44.16 10.67
CA VAL A 474 23.96 43.99 10.85
C VAL A 474 23.62 43.00 11.97
N PHE A 475 24.42 41.94 12.11
CA PHE A 475 24.27 41.00 13.22
C PHE A 475 24.51 41.68 14.57
N LEU A 476 25.58 42.46 14.70
CA LEU A 476 25.90 43.17 15.95
C LEU A 476 24.87 44.26 16.28
N ASP A 477 24.43 45.05 15.29
CA ASP A 477 23.37 46.04 15.47
C ASP A 477 22.09 45.39 16.02
N ALA A 478 21.78 44.16 15.60
CA ALA A 478 20.64 43.41 16.08
C ALA A 478 20.81 42.89 17.52
N VAL A 479 22.05 42.58 17.92
CA VAL A 479 22.37 42.22 19.31
C VAL A 479 22.19 43.44 20.22
N ASP A 480 22.67 44.62 19.78
CA ASP A 480 22.47 45.88 20.49
C ASP A 480 20.97 46.19 20.64
N GLU A 481 20.22 46.10 19.55
CA GLU A 481 18.76 46.26 19.54
C GLU A 481 18.07 45.32 20.52
N TYR A 482 18.48 44.04 20.57
CA TYR A 482 17.95 43.09 21.53
C TYR A 482 18.14 43.58 22.97
N CYS A 483 19.34 44.06 23.30
CA CYS A 483 19.67 44.53 24.65
C CYS A 483 18.94 45.81 25.04
N GLU A 484 18.68 46.71 24.08
CA GLU A 484 17.85 47.90 24.31
C GLU A 484 16.42 47.52 24.68
N VAL A 485 15.86 46.49 24.04
CA VAL A 485 14.46 46.08 24.23
C VAL A 485 14.28 45.13 25.43
N HIS A 486 15.21 44.18 25.62
CA HIS A 486 15.04 43.05 26.56
C HIS A 486 16.01 43.07 27.74
N GLY A 487 16.87 44.10 27.80
CA GLY A 487 17.93 44.26 28.78
C GLY A 487 19.17 43.42 28.44
N LYS A 488 20.24 43.68 29.18
CA LYS A 488 21.50 42.94 29.07
C LYS A 488 21.32 41.47 29.38
N VAL A 489 22.11 40.62 28.72
CA VAL A 489 22.07 39.17 28.99
C VAL A 489 22.90 38.87 30.22
N LYS A 490 22.26 38.28 31.22
CA LYS A 490 22.95 37.77 32.41
C LYS A 490 23.65 36.46 32.06
N LEU A 491 24.96 36.41 32.28
CA LEU A 491 25.77 35.24 32.03
C LEU A 491 26.23 34.65 33.36
N ALA A 492 25.81 33.41 33.64
CA ALA A 492 26.37 32.62 34.72
C ALA A 492 27.87 32.36 34.46
N GLN A 493 28.70 32.38 35.51
CA GLN A 493 30.15 32.15 35.43
C GLN A 493 30.52 30.89 34.64
N GLU A 494 29.68 29.87 34.68
CA GLU A 494 29.82 28.61 33.94
C GLU A 494 29.85 28.81 32.40
N GLY A 495 29.08 29.75 31.85
CA GLY A 495 29.04 30.03 30.40
C GLY A 495 30.33 30.64 29.83
N SER A 496 31.22 31.13 30.69
CA SER A 496 32.57 31.60 30.33
C SER A 496 33.62 30.46 30.33
N CYS A 497 33.24 29.27 30.80
CA CYS A 497 34.15 28.15 30.97
C CYS A 497 34.41 27.44 29.64
N LYS A 498 35.69 27.24 29.30
CA LYS A 498 36.14 26.60 28.04
C LYS A 498 35.71 25.14 27.89
N ASP A 499 35.13 24.55 28.95
CA ASP A 499 34.79 23.13 29.03
C ASP A 499 33.31 22.81 28.71
N ILE A 500 32.43 23.81 28.58
CA ILE A 500 30.97 23.60 28.33
C ILE A 500 30.63 23.54 26.84
N VAL A 501 31.44 24.19 26.02
CA VAL A 501 31.34 24.22 24.55
C VAL A 501 32.60 23.58 23.98
N TYR A 502 32.57 23.04 22.76
CA TYR A 502 33.74 22.45 22.10
C TYR A 502 35.02 23.30 22.33
N PRO A 503 36.01 22.84 23.12
CA PRO A 503 37.05 23.71 23.70
C PRO A 503 37.98 24.43 22.70
N LYS A 504 37.94 24.02 21.43
CA LYS A 504 38.78 24.57 20.35
C LYS A 504 38.09 25.70 19.56
N TYR A 505 36.79 25.93 19.74
CA TYR A 505 35.98 26.82 18.90
C TYR A 505 34.94 27.63 19.71
N ASN A 506 35.21 27.93 20.98
CA ASN A 506 34.31 28.72 21.82
C ASN A 506 34.55 30.23 21.65
N ASN A 507 33.62 30.90 20.99
CA ASN A 507 33.64 32.32 20.64
C ASN A 507 32.80 33.19 21.59
N ILE A 508 32.13 32.58 22.57
CA ILE A 508 31.34 33.31 23.57
C ILE A 508 32.21 34.25 24.42
N PRO A 509 33.40 33.84 24.91
CA PRO A 509 34.28 34.75 25.63
C PRO A 509 34.68 35.97 24.80
N ASP A 510 34.91 35.79 23.50
CA ASP A 510 35.39 36.86 22.61
C ASP A 510 34.30 37.91 22.34
N ILE A 511 33.04 37.51 22.15
CA ILE A 511 31.94 38.48 22.03
C ILE A 511 31.68 39.19 23.36
N VAL A 512 31.82 38.50 24.50
CA VAL A 512 31.68 39.11 25.83
C VAL A 512 32.82 40.08 26.13
N GLU A 513 34.05 39.77 25.74
CA GLU A 513 35.20 40.67 25.92
C GLU A 513 35.07 41.92 25.04
N ARG A 514 34.67 41.74 23.77
CA ARG A 514 34.58 42.84 22.79
C ARG A 514 33.32 43.69 22.93
N HIS A 515 32.26 43.12 23.47
CA HIS A 515 30.94 43.76 23.63
C HIS A 515 30.39 43.58 25.05
N GLY A 516 31.25 43.73 26.05
CA GLY A 516 30.93 43.48 27.46
C GLY A 516 29.82 44.37 28.01
N GLU A 517 29.55 45.51 27.38
CA GLU A 517 28.42 46.38 27.67
C GLU A 517 27.05 45.72 27.46
N LEU A 518 26.96 44.67 26.64
CA LEU A 518 25.72 43.94 26.33
C LEU A 518 25.40 42.83 27.35
N PHE A 519 26.35 42.56 28.25
CA PHE A 519 26.28 41.46 29.21
C PHE A 519 26.32 41.98 30.66
N GLU A 520 25.69 41.25 31.56
CA GLU A 520 25.82 41.42 33.00
C GLU A 520 26.36 40.12 33.60
N ALA A 521 27.33 40.21 34.50
CA ALA A 521 27.73 39.05 35.29
C ALA A 521 26.58 38.70 36.24
N GLU A 522 26.17 37.43 36.24
CA GLU A 522 25.15 36.92 37.17
C GLU A 522 25.71 36.67 38.59
#